data_AF-A0A0S4QVE9-F1
#
_entry.id   AF-A0A0S4QVE9-F1
#
_cell.length_a   1.000
_cell.length_b   1.000
_cell.length_c   1.000
_cell.angle_alpha   90.00
_cell.angle_beta   90.00
_cell.angle_gamma   90.00
#
_symmetry.space_group_name_H-M   'P 1'
#
loop_
_entity.id
_entity.type
_entity.pdbx_description
1 polymer ?
#
loop_
_entity_poly.entity_id
_entity_poly.type
_entity_poly.pdbx_seq_one_letter_code
_entity_poly.pdbx_strand_id
1 'polypeptide(L)'
;MNTVDTGELMPEPRPVSGGPPPSLAEVVTVRSGLNVEHELILAPGATAADLTSAMILVPPNASLVSHHGDVDLSLVFREPRHPGHGETAAAR
;
A
#
# COMPACT_ATOMS: atom_id res chain seq x y z
N MET A 1 -49.93 1.73 41.98
CA MET A 1 -49.73 1.56 40.53
C MET A 1 -48.30 1.97 40.24
N ASN A 2 -47.37 1.01 40.18
CA ASN A 2 -45.94 1.29 39.97
C ASN A 2 -45.64 1.28 38.48
N THR A 3 -45.19 2.40 37.94
CA THR A 3 -44.68 2.52 36.56
C THR A 3 -43.21 2.12 36.55
N VAL A 4 -42.92 0.97 35.94
CA VAL A 4 -41.55 0.55 35.61
C VAL A 4 -41.07 1.40 34.42
N ASP A 5 -40.28 2.43 34.73
CA ASP A 5 -39.47 3.16 33.74
C ASP A 5 -38.44 2.18 33.17
N THR A 6 -38.74 1.62 32.00
CA THR A 6 -37.83 0.75 31.26
C THR A 6 -37.03 1.66 30.32
N GLY A 7 -36.11 2.44 30.89
CA GLY A 7 -35.11 3.16 30.11
C GLY A 7 -34.23 2.13 29.39
N GLU A 8 -34.54 1.88 28.12
CA GLU A 8 -33.67 1.10 27.26
C GLU A 8 -32.31 1.82 27.16
N LEU A 9 -31.35 1.33 27.93
CA LEU A 9 -29.96 1.77 27.85
C LEU A 9 -29.44 1.36 26.47
N MET A 10 -29.46 2.30 25.52
CA MET A 10 -28.78 2.15 24.24
C MET A 10 -27.30 1.85 24.54
N PRO A 11 -26.73 0.75 24.01
CA PRO A 11 -25.34 0.46 24.26
C PRO A 11 -24.48 1.60 23.70
N GLU A 12 -23.59 2.16 24.53
CA GLU A 12 -22.63 3.16 24.07
C GLU A 12 -21.86 2.62 22.85
N PRO A 13 -21.65 3.44 21.80
CA PRO A 13 -20.85 3.03 20.66
C PRO A 13 -19.46 2.66 21.17
N ARG A 14 -19.15 1.36 21.13
CA ARG A 14 -17.82 0.89 21.53
C ARG A 14 -16.82 1.59 20.61
N PRO A 15 -15.75 2.22 21.14
CA PRO A 15 -14.68 2.70 20.28
C PRO A 15 -14.19 1.51 19.47
N VAL A 16 -14.34 1.58 18.15
CA VAL A 16 -13.77 0.59 17.24
C VAL A 16 -12.28 0.56 17.56
N SER A 17 -11.80 -0.62 17.92
CA SER A 17 -10.45 -0.84 18.44
C SER A 17 -9.45 -0.04 17.62
N GLY A 18 -8.75 0.90 18.27
CA GLY A 18 -7.88 1.91 17.66
C GLY A 18 -6.65 1.30 17.02
N GLY A 19 -6.83 0.67 15.86
CA GLY A 19 -5.75 0.51 14.90
C GLY A 19 -5.33 1.88 14.37
N PRO A 20 -4.10 2.02 13.86
CA PRO A 20 -3.75 3.17 13.03
C PRO A 20 -4.84 3.35 11.97
N PRO A 21 -5.22 4.60 11.62
CA PRO A 21 -6.09 4.80 10.47
C PRO A 21 -5.48 4.07 9.26
N PRO A 22 -6.30 3.40 8.43
CA PRO A 22 -5.77 2.73 7.25
C PRO A 22 -5.03 3.75 6.39
N SER A 23 -3.77 3.47 6.05
CA SER A 23 -2.99 4.33 5.15
C SER A 23 -3.69 4.38 3.80
N LEU A 24 -3.97 5.59 3.31
CA LEU A 24 -4.58 5.78 1.98
C LEU A 24 -3.58 5.52 0.83
N ALA A 25 -2.29 5.48 1.16
CA ALA A 25 -1.23 5.12 0.23
C ALA A 25 -0.21 4.23 0.92
N GLU A 26 0.18 3.14 0.28
CA GLU A 26 1.17 2.18 0.77
C GLU A 26 2.17 1.83 -0.34
N VAL A 27 3.43 1.55 0.02
CA VAL A 27 4.43 1.03 -0.91
C VAL A 27 4.94 -0.32 -0.41
N VAL A 28 4.74 -1.35 -1.20
CA VAL A 28 5.19 -2.72 -0.94
C VAL A 28 6.34 -3.05 -1.88
N THR A 29 7.46 -3.55 -1.36
CA THR A 29 8.59 -3.97 -2.18
C THR A 29 8.63 -5.49 -2.29
N VAL A 30 8.62 -6.00 -3.52
CA VAL A 30 8.68 -7.43 -3.83
C VAL A 30 9.97 -7.72 -4.59
N ARG A 31 10.68 -8.77 -4.16
CA ARG A 31 11.91 -9.24 -4.83
C ARG A 31 11.66 -10.61 -5.45
N SER A 32 11.87 -10.72 -6.76
CA SER A 32 11.69 -11.95 -7.53
C SER A 32 12.89 -12.21 -8.43
N GLY A 33 13.78 -13.10 -7.97
CA GLY A 33 15.08 -13.35 -8.60
C GLY A 33 15.92 -12.07 -8.65
N LEU A 34 16.28 -11.65 -9.86
CA LEU A 34 17.04 -10.40 -10.11
C LEU A 34 16.16 -9.17 -10.28
N ASN A 35 14.83 -9.30 -10.20
CA ASN A 35 13.90 -8.18 -10.32
C ASN A 35 13.50 -7.68 -8.94
N VAL A 36 13.51 -6.35 -8.77
CA VAL A 36 12.93 -5.66 -7.62
C VAL A 36 11.78 -4.81 -8.13
N GLU A 37 10.60 -5.04 -7.56
CA GLU A 37 9.37 -4.32 -7.88
C GLU A 37 8.86 -3.59 -6.63
N HIS A 38 8.35 -2.38 -6.82
CA HIS A 38 7.71 -1.56 -5.81
C HIS A 38 6.29 -1.31 -6.26
N GLU A 39 5.34 -1.89 -5.54
CA GLU A 39 3.93 -1.71 -5.77
C GLU A 39 3.43 -0.59 -4.85
N LEU A 40 3.01 0.53 -5.44
CA LEU A 40 2.35 1.62 -4.74
C LEU A 40 0.84 1.43 -4.86
N ILE A 41 0.17 1.23 -3.73
CA ILE A 41 -1.28 0.99 -3.63
C ILE A 41 -1.95 2.25 -3.08
N LEU A 42 -2.97 2.73 -3.78
CA LEU A 42 -3.80 3.87 -3.37
C LEU A 42 -5.22 3.37 -3.11
N ALA A 43 -5.69 3.59 -1.89
CA ALA A 43 -7.07 3.30 -1.50
C ALA A 43 -8.03 4.36 -2.06
N PRO A 44 -9.34 4.06 -2.19
CA PRO A 44 -10.36 5.04 -2.48
C PRO A 44 -10.27 6.27 -1.57
N GLY A 45 -10.24 7.46 -2.17
CA GLY A 45 -10.13 8.72 -1.44
C GLY A 45 -8.70 9.20 -1.21
N ALA A 46 -7.68 8.45 -1.64
CA ALA A 46 -6.31 8.94 -1.68
C ALA A 46 -6.18 10.18 -2.57
N THR A 47 -5.45 11.17 -2.10
CA THR A 47 -5.24 12.45 -2.80
C THR A 47 -3.89 12.48 -3.51
N ALA A 48 -3.67 13.52 -4.33
CA ALA A 48 -2.36 13.77 -4.91
C ALA A 48 -1.25 13.95 -3.85
N ALA A 49 -1.60 14.44 -2.65
CA ALA A 49 -0.65 14.56 -1.55
C ALA A 49 -0.25 13.18 -1.03
N ASP A 50 -1.21 12.27 -0.83
CA ASP A 50 -0.94 10.89 -0.38
C ASP A 50 -0.06 10.14 -1.40
N LEU A 51 -0.38 10.26 -2.69
CA LEU A 51 0.47 9.72 -3.77
C LEU A 51 1.87 10.31 -3.72
N THR A 52 2.00 11.63 -3.62
CA THR A 52 3.31 12.30 -3.60
C THR A 52 4.13 11.85 -2.39
N SER A 53 3.51 11.72 -1.22
CA SER A 53 4.15 11.23 0.00
C SER A 53 4.60 9.78 -0.14
N ALA A 54 3.79 8.90 -0.71
CA ALA A 54 4.15 7.50 -0.95
C ALA A 54 5.27 7.37 -2.00
N MET A 55 5.27 8.20 -3.04
CA MET A 55 6.30 8.22 -4.09
C MET A 55 7.72 8.51 -3.54
N ILE A 56 7.86 9.13 -2.37
CA ILE A 56 9.17 9.32 -1.70
C ILE A 56 9.83 7.98 -1.36
N LEU A 57 9.02 6.94 -1.14
CA LEU A 57 9.49 5.59 -0.80
C LEU A 57 9.84 4.76 -2.03
N VAL A 58 9.44 5.19 -3.23
CA VAL A 58 9.76 4.51 -4.48
C VAL A 58 11.17 4.93 -4.93
N PRO A 59 12.07 3.98 -5.25
CA PRO A 59 13.41 4.34 -5.70
C PRO A 59 13.39 5.21 -6.97
N PRO A 60 14.21 6.26 -7.06
CA PRO A 60 14.19 7.20 -8.19
C PRO A 60 14.69 6.60 -9.51
N ASN A 61 15.38 5.45 -9.45
CA ASN A 61 15.80 4.67 -10.62
C ASN A 61 14.73 3.68 -11.09
N ALA A 62 13.65 3.46 -10.33
CA ALA A 62 12.59 2.55 -10.70
C ALA A 62 11.67 3.19 -11.74
N SER A 63 11.27 2.41 -12.75
CA SER A 63 10.38 2.85 -13.83
C SER A 63 8.99 2.25 -13.63
N LEU A 64 7.93 3.02 -13.89
CA LEU A 64 6.57 2.50 -13.91
C LEU A 64 6.43 1.50 -15.07
N VAL A 65 6.08 0.25 -14.76
CA VAL A 65 5.96 -0.84 -15.74
C VAL A 65 4.54 -1.39 -15.87
N SER A 66 3.70 -1.20 -14.85
CA SER A 66 2.30 -1.63 -14.87
C SER A 66 1.44 -0.74 -13.98
N HIS A 67 0.14 -0.71 -14.26
CA HIS A 67 -0.87 -0.12 -13.41
C HIS A 67 -2.15 -0.96 -13.48
N HIS A 68 -2.83 -1.11 -12.34
CA HIS A 68 -4.07 -1.86 -12.21
C HIS A 68 -5.05 -1.06 -11.36
N GLY A 69 -6.28 -0.90 -11.82
CA GLY A 69 -7.34 -0.24 -11.06
C GLY A 69 -8.56 -1.14 -11.00
N ASP A 70 -9.02 -1.45 -9.79
CA ASP A 70 -10.34 -2.02 -9.52
C ASP A 70 -10.96 -1.24 -8.34
N VAL A 71 -10.94 -1.79 -7.13
CA VAL A 71 -11.29 -1.05 -5.91
C VAL A 71 -10.17 -0.09 -5.51
N ASP A 72 -8.93 -0.57 -5.54
CA ASP A 72 -7.73 0.22 -5.29
C ASP A 72 -6.99 0.48 -6.61
N LEU A 73 -6.13 1.51 -6.61
CA LEU A 73 -5.19 1.77 -7.72
C LEU A 73 -3.80 1.28 -7.31
N SER A 74 -3.27 0.32 -8.06
CA SER A 74 -1.91 -0.20 -7.93
C SER A 74 -1.02 0.34 -9.07
N LEU A 75 0.15 0.85 -8.72
CA LEU A 75 1.21 1.29 -9.62
C LEU A 75 2.46 0.45 -9.35
N VAL A 76 2.91 -0.30 -10.35
CA VAL A 76 4.08 -1.18 -10.21
C VAL A 76 5.30 -0.53 -10.85
N PHE A 77 6.27 -0.20 -10.03
CA PHE A 77 7.57 0.31 -10.43
C PHE A 77 8.61 -0.81 -10.38
N ARG A 78 9.51 -0.86 -11.36
CA ARG A 78 10.58 -1.86 -11.40
C ARG A 78 11.93 -1.20 -11.48
N GLU A 79 12.86 -1.64 -10.63
CA GLU A 79 14.26 -1.24 -10.72
C GLU A 79 14.93 -1.86 -11.97
N PRO A 80 15.87 -1.15 -12.61
CA PRO A 80 16.68 -1.72 -13.68
C PRO A 80 17.48 -2.91 -13.15
N ARG A 81 17.55 -3.99 -13.94
CA ARG A 81 18.37 -5.15 -13.59
C ARG A 81 19.84 -4.72 -13.52
N HIS A 82 20.44 -4.84 -12.35
CA HIS A 82 21.87 -4.59 -12.24
C HIS A 82 22.63 -5.75 -12.90
N PRO A 83 23.51 -5.51 -13.89
CA PRO A 83 24.24 -6.58 -14.58
C PRO A 83 25.24 -7.37 -13.70
N GLY A 84 25.34 -7.09 -12.40
CA GLY A 84 26.36 -7.64 -11.50
C GLY A 84 26.04 -8.97 -10.81
N HIS A 85 24.96 -9.69 -11.16
CA HIS A 85 24.61 -10.96 -10.50
C HIS A 85 24.14 -12.03 -11.49
N GLY A 86 25.00 -12.34 -12.47
CA GLY A 86 24.75 -13.44 -13.42
C GLY A 86 25.79 -13.55 -14.54
N GLU A 87 26.59 -12.51 -14.79
CA GLU A 87 27.61 -12.51 -15.84
C GLU A 87 29.01 -12.84 -15.29
N THR A 88 29.10 -13.93 -14.53
CA THR A 88 30.37 -14.61 -14.25
C THR A 88 30.24 -16.07 -14.69
N ALA A 89 30.22 -16.30 -16.01
CA ALA A 89 30.78 -17.49 -16.67
C ALA A 89 30.29 -17.61 -18.13
N ALA A 90 30.93 -16.88 -19.04
CA ALA A 90 31.24 -17.39 -20.37
C ALA A 90 32.47 -16.67 -20.90
N ALA A 91 33.60 -16.92 -20.25
CA ALA A 91 34.88 -16.78 -20.93
C ALA A 91 34.96 -17.87 -22.00
N ARG A 92 35.00 -17.48 -23.27
CA ARG A 92 35.75 -18.15 -24.33
C ARG A 92 35.85 -17.29 -25.57
#